data_AF-X1TVV6-F1
#
_entry.id   AF-X1TVV6-F1
#
_cell.length_a   1.000
_cell.length_b   1.000
_cell.length_c   1.000
_cell.angle_alpha   90.00
_cell.angle_beta   90.00
_cell.angle_gamma   90.00
#
_symmetry.space_group_name_H-M   'P 1'
#
loop_
_entity.id
_entity.type
_entity.pdbx_description
1 polymer ?
#
loop_
_entity_poly.entity_id
_entity_poly.type
_entity_poly.pdbx_seq_one_letter_code
_entity_poly.pdbx_strand_id
1 'polypeptide(L)'
;MGLHSIVVYQQQTLVAFEKQTMEVMHLPMPSMQLPSILIPPVRIEPKQRDCAEAIEADEQSPVINQAMAALVLEFVYRLLQGNLIWMGAYIDLDAGTLQTIPAEPVTIARMCGVKVDTLYREFKCSKGPYYNTLRGRR
;
A
#
# COMPACT_ATOMS: atom_id res chain seq x y z
N MET A 1 27.48 -23.05 34.42
CA MET A 1 26.88 -22.08 35.37
C MET A 1 25.90 -21.18 34.61
N GLY A 2 24.73 -21.69 34.25
CA GLY A 2 23.80 -21.01 33.31
C GLY A 2 22.31 -21.16 33.68
N LEU A 3 22.00 -21.39 34.95
CA LEU A 3 20.63 -21.66 35.43
C LEU A 3 20.01 -20.49 36.23
N HIS A 4 20.75 -19.41 36.48
CA HIS A 4 20.24 -18.28 37.27
C HIS A 4 19.42 -17.25 36.46
N SER A 5 19.53 -17.22 35.14
CA SER A 5 18.88 -16.18 34.32
C SER A 5 17.49 -16.55 33.81
N ILE A 6 17.12 -17.83 33.80
CA ILE A 6 15.79 -18.29 33.34
C ILE A 6 14.74 -18.13 34.45
N VAL A 7 15.16 -18.20 35.72
CA VAL A 7 14.23 -18.15 36.88
C VAL A 7 13.63 -16.75 37.07
N VAL A 8 14.32 -15.69 36.65
CA VAL A 8 13.84 -14.30 36.83
C VAL A 8 12.70 -13.95 35.87
N TYR A 9 12.75 -14.42 34.62
CA TYR A 9 11.72 -14.10 33.61
C TYR A 9 10.40 -14.83 33.83
N GLN A 10 10.43 -16.00 34.47
CA GLN A 10 9.21 -16.72 34.81
C GLN A 10 8.58 -16.21 36.12
N GLN A 11 9.33 -15.57 37.01
CA GLN A 11 8.79 -15.14 38.31
C GLN A 11 7.97 -13.83 38.27
N GLN A 12 8.15 -12.94 37.29
CA GLN A 12 7.48 -11.63 37.31
C GLN A 12 6.20 -11.54 36.46
N THR A 13 6.05 -12.35 35.40
CA THR A 13 4.77 -12.45 34.67
C THR A 13 3.73 -13.29 35.42
N LEU A 14 4.15 -14.14 36.35
CA LEU A 14 3.25 -14.96 37.18
C LEU A 14 2.49 -14.17 38.25
N VAL A 15 2.92 -12.94 38.59
CA VAL A 15 2.28 -12.14 39.65
C VAL A 15 1.23 -11.16 39.10
N ALA A 16 1.30 -10.83 37.81
CA ALA A 16 0.45 -9.82 37.19
C ALA A 16 -0.74 -10.39 36.40
N PHE A 17 -0.68 -11.66 35.98
CA PHE A 17 -1.71 -12.32 35.18
C PHE A 17 -2.16 -13.62 35.83
N GLU A 18 -3.42 -13.65 36.27
CA GLU A 18 -4.02 -14.85 36.87
C GLU A 18 -4.60 -15.74 35.77
N LYS A 19 -3.93 -16.87 35.50
CA LYS A 19 -4.30 -17.77 34.40
C LYS A 19 -5.67 -18.44 34.54
N GLN A 20 -6.20 -18.54 35.75
CA GLN A 20 -7.47 -19.22 36.02
C GLN A 20 -8.68 -18.32 35.76
N THR A 21 -8.56 -17.04 36.07
CA THR A 21 -9.60 -16.02 35.87
C THR A 21 -9.41 -15.24 34.57
N MET A 22 -8.25 -15.36 33.93
CA MET A 22 -7.84 -14.58 32.75
C MET A 22 -7.78 -13.07 33.05
N GLU A 23 -7.58 -12.68 34.31
CA GLU A 23 -7.54 -11.29 34.74
C GLU A 23 -6.11 -10.77 34.94
N VAL A 24 -5.89 -9.49 34.62
CA VAL A 24 -4.62 -8.78 34.82
C VAL A 24 -4.74 -7.91 36.06
N MET A 25 -4.06 -8.29 37.14
CA MET A 25 -4.14 -7.60 38.43
C MET A 25 -3.32 -6.30 38.45
N HIS A 26 -2.20 -6.26 37.71
CA HIS A 26 -1.34 -5.09 37.59
C HIS A 26 -0.65 -5.04 36.22
N LEU A 27 -0.46 -3.83 35.68
CA LEU A 27 0.36 -3.62 34.50
C LEU A 27 1.83 -3.46 34.91
N PRO A 28 2.80 -4.01 34.16
CA PRO A 28 4.21 -3.80 34.42
C PRO A 28 4.58 -2.31 34.28
N MET A 29 5.59 -1.86 35.02
CA MET A 29 6.07 -0.49 34.90
C MET A 29 6.55 -0.22 33.45
N PRO A 30 6.17 0.93 32.84
CA PRO A 30 6.45 1.21 31.43
C PRO A 30 7.95 1.33 31.12
N SER A 31 8.78 1.62 32.12
CA SER A 31 10.23 1.69 32.02
C SER A 31 10.92 0.32 31.99
N MET A 32 10.19 -0.77 32.22
CA MET A 32 10.74 -2.13 32.27
C MET A 32 10.43 -2.87 30.96
N GLN A 33 11.12 -2.47 29.89
CA GLN A 33 11.03 -3.15 28.59
C GLN A 33 12.18 -4.17 28.46
N LEU A 34 11.84 -5.38 28.02
CA LEU A 34 12.84 -6.40 27.68
C LEU A 34 13.68 -5.89 26.48
N PRO A 35 15.02 -5.80 26.57
CA PRO A 35 15.85 -5.25 25.50
C PRO A 35 15.67 -5.96 24.15
N SER A 36 15.32 -7.25 24.14
CA SER A 36 15.08 -7.99 22.89
C SER A 36 13.82 -7.58 22.15
N ILE A 37 12.86 -6.91 22.80
CA ILE A 37 11.65 -6.36 22.15
C ILE A 37 12.00 -5.10 21.35
N LEU A 38 13.06 -4.39 21.73
CA LEU A 38 13.54 -3.20 21.03
C LEU A 38 14.39 -3.54 19.80
N ILE A 39 14.76 -4.81 19.64
CA ILE A 39 15.44 -5.27 18.43
C ILE A 39 14.37 -5.38 17.34
N PRO A 40 14.42 -4.55 16.28
CA PRO A 40 13.47 -4.70 15.18
C PRO A 40 13.62 -6.11 14.61
N PRO A 41 12.51 -6.83 14.35
CA PRO A 41 12.60 -8.15 13.74
C PRO A 41 13.37 -8.03 12.41
N VAL A 42 14.25 -8.98 12.15
CA VAL A 42 14.92 -9.09 10.85
C VAL A 42 13.82 -9.31 9.82
N ARG A 43 13.54 -8.28 9.02
CA ARG A 43 12.62 -8.41 7.88
C ARG A 43 13.34 -9.29 6.87
N ILE A 44 12.90 -10.54 6.77
CA ILE A 44 13.22 -11.36 5.61
C ILE A 44 12.43 -10.72 4.48
N GLU A 45 13.09 -9.92 3.63
CA GLU A 45 12.42 -9.41 2.44
C GLU A 45 12.08 -10.63 1.58
N PRO A 46 10.79 -10.82 1.22
CA PRO A 46 10.42 -11.90 0.34
C PRO A 46 11.22 -11.73 -0.95
N LYS A 47 11.78 -12.82 -1.45
CA LYS A 47 12.48 -12.82 -2.74
C LYS A 47 11.54 -12.21 -3.77
N GLN A 48 11.94 -11.11 -4.40
CA GLN A 48 11.14 -10.47 -5.43
C GLN A 48 11.08 -11.42 -6.63
N ARG A 49 9.95 -12.10 -6.79
CA ARG A 49 9.63 -12.98 -7.92
C ARG A 49 8.93 -12.19 -9.01
N ASP A 50 9.12 -12.58 -10.25
CA ASP A 50 8.28 -12.08 -11.32
C ASP A 50 6.87 -12.70 -11.27
N CYS A 51 5.92 -12.16 -12.04
CA CYS A 51 4.53 -12.63 -12.01
C CYS A 51 4.37 -14.08 -12.47
N ALA A 52 5.28 -14.62 -13.29
CA ALA A 52 5.25 -16.00 -13.76
C ALA A 52 5.78 -16.94 -12.67
N GLU A 53 6.92 -16.61 -12.07
CA GLU A 53 7.51 -17.31 -10.93
C GLU A 53 6.56 -17.35 -9.71
N ALA A 54 5.76 -16.29 -9.50
CA ALA A 54 4.77 -16.23 -8.42
C ALA A 54 3.58 -17.19 -8.63
N ILE A 55 3.19 -17.48 -9.89
CA ILE A 55 2.19 -18.51 -10.19
C ILE A 55 2.75 -19.89 -9.87
N GLU A 56 3.98 -20.17 -10.30
CA GLU A 56 4.62 -21.47 -10.07
C GLU A 56 4.81 -21.76 -8.57
N ALA A 57 5.01 -20.72 -7.77
CA ALA A 57 5.12 -20.81 -6.32
C ALA A 57 3.76 -20.84 -5.58
N ASP A 58 2.63 -20.83 -6.30
CA ASP A 58 1.26 -20.75 -5.75
C ASP A 58 1.01 -19.53 -4.85
N GLU A 59 1.81 -18.47 -5.03
CA GLU A 59 1.67 -17.22 -4.28
C GLU A 59 0.69 -16.25 -4.95
N GLN A 60 0.44 -16.44 -6.24
CA GLN A 60 -0.51 -15.63 -6.99
C GLN A 60 -1.37 -16.49 -7.92
N SER A 61 -2.69 -16.32 -7.84
CA SER A 61 -3.63 -16.99 -8.73
C SER A 61 -3.41 -16.56 -10.20
N PRO A 62 -3.47 -17.49 -11.16
CA PRO A 62 -3.38 -17.15 -12.59
C PRO A 62 -4.49 -16.18 -13.03
N VAL A 63 -5.65 -16.19 -12.35
CA VAL A 63 -6.77 -15.27 -12.62
C VAL A 63 -6.38 -13.82 -12.34
N ILE A 64 -5.60 -13.56 -11.30
CA ILE A 64 -5.14 -12.21 -10.95
C ILE A 64 -4.24 -11.66 -12.06
N ASN A 65 -3.33 -12.49 -12.59
CA ASN A 65 -2.46 -12.08 -13.69
C ASN A 65 -3.23 -11.77 -14.98
N GLN A 66 -4.25 -12.57 -15.30
CA GLN A 66 -5.12 -12.31 -16.45
C GLN A 66 -5.94 -11.03 -16.28
N ALA A 67 -6.52 -10.81 -15.10
CA ALA A 67 -7.29 -9.60 -14.80
C ALA A 67 -6.41 -8.33 -14.88
N MET A 68 -5.21 -8.37 -14.31
CA MET A 68 -4.26 -7.26 -14.40
C MET A 68 -3.77 -7.02 -15.83
N ALA A 69 -3.47 -8.09 -16.59
CA ALA A 69 -3.08 -7.96 -17.99
C ALA A 69 -4.19 -7.30 -18.84
N ALA A 70 -5.45 -7.68 -18.63
CA ALA A 70 -6.59 -7.08 -19.32
C ALA A 70 -6.74 -5.59 -18.97
N LEU A 71 -6.61 -5.23 -17.69
CA LEU A 71 -6.66 -3.83 -17.26
C LEU A 71 -5.53 -3.02 -17.89
N VAL A 72 -4.29 -3.51 -17.84
CA VAL A 72 -3.13 -2.82 -18.43
C VAL A 72 -3.31 -2.65 -19.94
N LEU A 73 -3.84 -3.67 -20.62
CA LEU A 73 -4.12 -3.59 -22.05
C LEU A 73 -5.14 -2.49 -22.38
N GLU A 74 -6.18 -2.34 -21.56
CA GLU A 74 -7.16 -1.25 -21.71
C GLU A 74 -6.53 0.14 -21.54
N PHE A 75 -5.61 0.29 -20.57
CA PHE A 75 -4.83 1.53 -20.41
C PHE A 75 -4.00 1.83 -21.64
N VAL A 76 -3.26 0.85 -22.16
CA VAL A 76 -2.43 0.99 -23.35
C VAL A 76 -3.28 1.30 -24.58
N TYR A 77 -4.40 0.61 -24.75
CA TYR A 77 -5.33 0.85 -25.85
C TYR A 77 -5.81 2.30 -25.85
N ARG A 78 -6.30 2.81 -24.72
CA ARG A 78 -6.73 4.21 -24.59
C ARG A 78 -5.60 5.21 -24.78
N LEU A 79 -4.41 4.87 -24.31
CA LEU A 79 -3.22 5.70 -24.50
C LEU A 79 -2.89 5.85 -25.99
N LEU A 80 -2.89 4.74 -26.74
CA LEU A 80 -2.64 4.73 -28.18
C LEU A 80 -3.75 5.45 -28.97
N GLN A 81 -5.00 5.40 -28.50
CA GLN A 81 -6.10 6.19 -29.06
C GLN A 81 -6.03 7.68 -28.67
N GLY A 82 -5.10 8.07 -27.79
CA GLY A 82 -4.97 9.45 -27.31
C GLY A 82 -6.13 9.92 -26.41
N ASN A 83 -6.90 8.99 -25.84
CA ASN A 83 -8.07 9.28 -25.00
C ASN A 83 -7.94 8.76 -23.55
N LEU A 84 -6.74 8.35 -23.14
CA LEU A 84 -6.49 7.97 -21.74
C LEU A 84 -6.59 9.21 -20.83
N ILE A 85 -7.66 9.24 -20.03
CA ILE A 85 -7.93 10.29 -19.05
C ILE A 85 -7.60 9.88 -17.61
N TRP A 86 -7.05 8.69 -17.42
CA TRP A 86 -6.75 8.11 -16.11
C TRP A 86 -5.25 8.13 -15.85
N MET A 87 -4.84 8.55 -14.66
CA MET A 87 -3.44 8.44 -14.21
C MET A 87 -3.19 7.17 -13.40
N GLY A 88 -4.26 6.55 -12.89
CA GLY A 88 -4.18 5.32 -12.13
C GLY A 88 -5.55 4.69 -11.97
N ALA A 89 -5.58 3.45 -11.50
CA ALA A 89 -6.79 2.77 -11.11
C ALA A 89 -6.53 1.91 -9.85
N TYR A 90 -7.52 1.87 -8.98
CA TYR A 90 -7.57 0.98 -7.83
C TYR A 90 -8.62 -0.08 -8.07
N ILE A 91 -8.25 -1.33 -7.81
CA ILE A 91 -9.17 -2.46 -7.83
C ILE A 91 -9.38 -2.89 -6.39
N ASP A 92 -10.63 -2.91 -5.98
CA ASP A 92 -11.07 -3.55 -4.74
C ASP A 92 -11.72 -4.88 -5.12
N LEU A 93 -11.05 -5.98 -4.80
CA LEU A 93 -11.51 -7.33 -5.14
C LEU A 93 -12.62 -7.82 -4.19
N ASP A 94 -12.65 -7.32 -2.95
CA ASP A 94 -13.67 -7.69 -1.97
C ASP A 94 -15.00 -7.00 -2.30
N ALA A 95 -14.93 -5.72 -2.71
CA ALA A 95 -16.09 -4.96 -3.14
C ALA A 95 -16.43 -5.18 -4.63
N GLY A 96 -15.52 -5.77 -5.41
CA GLY A 96 -15.67 -5.93 -6.86
C GLY A 96 -15.70 -4.61 -7.62
N THR A 97 -15.02 -3.57 -7.11
CA THR A 97 -15.06 -2.23 -7.70
C THR A 97 -13.73 -1.85 -8.37
N LEU A 98 -13.85 -1.08 -9.46
CA LEU A 98 -12.74 -0.43 -10.14
C LEU A 98 -12.91 1.09 -10.01
N GLN A 99 -12.00 1.74 -9.31
CA GLN A 99 -11.99 3.19 -9.16
C GLN A 99 -10.82 3.79 -9.95
N THR A 100 -11.14 4.64 -10.92
CA THR A 100 -10.11 5.30 -11.75
C THR A 100 -9.79 6.68 -11.19
N ILE A 101 -8.51 7.01 -11.12
CA ILE A 101 -8.06 8.35 -10.73
C ILE A 101 -7.89 9.19 -12.00
N PRO A 102 -8.62 10.30 -12.16
CA PRO A 102 -8.50 11.14 -13.33
C PRO A 102 -7.13 11.83 -13.37
N ALA A 103 -6.57 11.95 -14.58
CA ALA A 103 -5.32 12.66 -14.86
C ALA A 103 -5.55 14.18 -14.90
N GLU A 104 -6.00 14.74 -13.78
CA GLU A 104 -6.28 16.16 -13.65
C GLU A 104 -4.99 16.98 -13.62
N PRO A 105 -4.76 17.98 -14.51
CA PRO A 105 -3.57 18.82 -14.51
C PRO A 105 -3.18 19.41 -13.16
N VAL A 106 -4.14 19.75 -12.29
CA VAL A 106 -3.84 20.22 -10.92
C VAL A 106 -3.21 19.11 -10.09
N THR A 107 -3.76 17.91 -10.16
CA THR A 107 -3.27 16.72 -9.45
C THR A 107 -1.91 16.29 -9.99
N ILE A 108 -1.74 16.26 -11.32
CA ILE A 108 -0.48 15.92 -11.98
C ILE A 108 0.61 16.95 -11.63
N ALA A 109 0.30 18.25 -11.69
CA ALA A 109 1.25 19.31 -11.31
C ALA A 109 1.72 19.15 -9.86
N ARG A 110 0.80 18.82 -8.95
CA ARG A 110 1.11 18.56 -7.54
C ARG A 110 2.01 17.33 -7.37
N MET A 111 1.71 16.22 -8.06
CA MET A 111 2.52 14.99 -8.00
C MET A 111 3.92 15.19 -8.58
N CYS A 112 4.05 15.97 -9.65
CA CYS A 112 5.33 16.26 -10.28
C CYS A 112 6.08 17.44 -9.64
N GLY A 113 5.49 18.15 -8.68
CA GLY A 113 6.12 19.31 -8.03
C GLY A 113 6.30 20.54 -8.94
N VAL A 114 5.46 20.67 -9.99
CA VAL A 114 5.54 21.77 -10.97
C VAL A 114 4.31 22.67 -10.89
N LYS A 115 4.37 23.87 -11.48
CA LYS A 115 3.19 24.73 -11.62
C LYS A 115 2.29 24.21 -12.74
N VAL A 116 0.98 24.33 -12.57
CA VAL A 116 -0.01 23.93 -13.58
C VAL A 116 0.24 24.62 -14.93
N ASP A 117 0.63 25.90 -14.91
CA ASP A 117 0.95 26.65 -16.12
C ASP A 117 2.11 26.05 -16.92
N THR A 118 3.08 25.43 -16.23
CA THR A 118 4.21 24.74 -16.88
C THR A 118 3.71 23.56 -17.72
N LEU A 119 2.72 22.80 -17.23
CA LEU A 119 2.11 21.68 -17.97
C LEU A 119 1.49 22.13 -19.29
N TYR A 120 0.81 23.28 -19.29
CA TYR A 120 0.18 23.80 -20.50
C TYR A 120 1.15 24.50 -21.46
N ARG A 121 2.16 25.18 -20.94
CA ARG A 121 3.09 26.00 -21.73
C ARG A 121 4.22 25.19 -22.37
N GLU A 122 4.82 24.26 -21.62
CA GLU A 122 6.03 23.55 -22.05
C GLU A 122 5.72 22.19 -22.68
N PHE A 123 4.79 21.44 -22.07
CA PHE A 123 4.48 20.08 -22.51
C PHE A 123 3.33 20.01 -23.53
N LYS A 124 2.72 21.15 -23.88
CA LYS A 124 1.56 21.26 -24.77
C LYS A 124 0.45 20.25 -24.42
N CYS A 125 0.28 19.95 -23.14
CA CYS A 125 -0.70 18.97 -22.70
C CYS A 125 -2.10 19.39 -23.15
N SER A 126 -2.88 18.45 -23.69
CA SER A 126 -4.26 18.70 -24.04
C SER A 126 -5.04 19.03 -22.76
N LYS A 127 -5.96 19.99 -22.82
CA LYS A 127 -6.79 20.35 -21.66
C LYS A 127 -7.78 19.24 -21.29
N GLY A 128 -7.92 18.21 -22.13
CA GLY A 128 -8.97 17.21 -22.01
C GLY A 128 -10.38 17.81 -22.14
N PRO A 129 -11.40 16.98 -22.41
CA PRO A 129 -12.79 17.44 -22.50
C PRO A 129 -13.33 18.00 -21.17
N TYR A 130 -12.79 17.54 -20.03
CA TYR A 130 -13.24 17.92 -18.69
C TYR A 130 -12.94 19.39 -18.31
N TYR A 131 -11.87 20.01 -18.83
CA TYR A 131 -11.52 21.39 -18.49
C TYR A 131 -12.11 22.43 -19.43
N ASN A 132 -12.60 22.01 -20.59
CA ASN A 132 -13.31 22.92 -21.50
C ASN A 132 -14.68 23.33 -20.94
N THR A 133 -15.31 22.50 -20.11
CA THR A 133 -16.64 22.75 -19.54
C THR A 133 -16.64 23.70 -18.32
N LEU A 134 -15.52 23.79 -17.59
CA LEU A 134 -15.41 24.66 -16.41
C LEU A 134 -15.22 26.15 -16.73
N ARG A 135 -14.90 26.52 -17.98
CA ARG A 135 -14.83 27.93 -18.42
C ARG A 135 -16.20 28.57 -18.68
N GLY A 136 -17.28 27.78 -18.78
CA GLY A 136 -18.62 28.27 -19.12
C GLY A 136 -19.54 28.54 -17.92
N ARG A 137 -19.08 28.34 -16.67
CA ARG A 137 -19.85 28.60 -15.45
C ARG A 137 -19.16 29.65 -14.57
N ARG A 138 -19.08 30.87 -15.08
CA ARG A 138 -18.82 32.07 -14.26
C ARG A 138 -19.97 33.04 -14.42
#